data_AF-A0A8S9PL71-F1
#
_entry.id   AF-A0A8S9PL71-F1
#
_cell.length_a   1.000
_cell.length_b   1.000
_cell.length_c   1.000
_cell.angle_alpha   90.00
_cell.angle_beta   90.00
_cell.angle_gamma   90.00
#
_symmetry.space_group_name_H-M   'P 1'
#
loop_
_entity.id
_entity.type
_entity.pdbx_description
1 polymer ?
#
loop_
_entity_poly.entity_id
_entity_poly.type
_entity_poly.pdbx_seq_one_letter_code
_entity_poly.pdbx_strand_id
1 'polypeptide(L)'
;MYLLSTLHPSLPTTVALPPSLQCIFCLPSSIHAVMRCRQSMLDLAGHRPDQDWNREMINMQNLQGPRHLQIIRLLAWQCTLYYIWAERNSRLHRHIFKPPDSIVMQIEATIRSKISALRDRSPRLSSSLFAVWNA
;
A
#
# COMPACT_ATOMS: atom_id res chain seq x y z
N MET A 1 39.66 20.77 -35.43
CA MET A 1 40.24 19.97 -34.33
C MET A 1 40.47 20.92 -33.17
N TYR A 2 39.39 21.26 -32.44
CA TYR A 2 39.44 22.21 -31.34
C TYR A 2 39.74 21.45 -30.05
N LEU A 3 40.87 21.78 -29.42
CA LEU A 3 41.24 21.34 -28.10
C LEU A 3 40.42 22.08 -27.04
N LEU A 4 40.03 21.30 -26.03
CA LEU A 4 39.34 21.61 -24.78
C LEU A 4 39.90 22.84 -24.05
N SER A 5 39.02 23.70 -23.53
CA SER A 5 39.07 24.28 -22.17
C SER A 5 37.97 25.32 -22.00
N THR A 6 36.78 24.88 -21.61
CA THR A 6 35.81 25.74 -20.93
C THR A 6 35.65 25.23 -19.51
N LEU A 7 35.98 26.11 -18.56
CA LEU A 7 35.63 25.99 -17.16
C LEU A 7 34.15 25.60 -17.04
N HIS A 8 33.87 24.46 -16.41
CA HIS A 8 32.54 24.20 -15.86
C HIS A 8 32.51 24.82 -14.45
N PRO A 9 31.65 25.81 -14.18
CA PRO A 9 31.48 26.33 -12.83
C PRO A 9 30.89 25.23 -11.93
N SER A 10 31.45 25.10 -10.74
CA SER A 10 30.86 24.36 -9.63
C SER A 10 29.43 24.84 -9.39
N LEU A 11 28.45 23.98 -9.67
CA LEU A 11 27.06 24.26 -9.31
C LEU A 11 26.94 24.31 -7.77
N PRO A 12 26.22 25.29 -7.21
CA PRO A 12 25.99 25.40 -5.78
C PRO A 12 25.10 24.26 -5.27
N THR A 13 25.50 23.68 -4.14
CA THR A 13 24.94 22.52 -3.45
C THR A 13 23.56 22.73 -2.80
N THR A 14 22.73 23.66 -3.27
CA THR A 14 21.44 23.97 -2.60
C THR A 14 20.40 24.49 -3.59
N VAL A 15 20.13 23.73 -4.64
CA VAL A 15 18.83 23.83 -5.32
C VAL A 15 17.84 23.04 -4.47
N ALA A 16 17.02 23.73 -3.67
CA ALA A 16 15.87 23.12 -3.04
C ALA A 16 14.99 22.52 -4.15
N LEU A 17 14.95 21.18 -4.24
CA LEU A 17 14.10 20.49 -5.21
C LEU A 17 12.64 20.93 -5.03
N PRO A 18 11.86 21.02 -6.13
CA PRO A 18 10.44 21.35 -6.05
C PRO A 18 9.71 20.35 -5.13
N PRO A 19 8.63 20.77 -4.43
CA PRO A 19 7.94 19.94 -3.44
C PRO A 19 7.36 18.63 -4.02
N SER A 20 7.20 18.55 -5.34
CA SER A 20 6.84 17.32 -6.06
C SER A 20 7.92 16.23 -6.03
N LEU A 21 9.19 16.60 -5.85
CA LEU A 21 10.33 15.68 -5.76
C LEU A 21 10.83 15.46 -4.32
N GLN A 22 10.34 16.24 -3.35
CA GLN A 22 10.51 15.96 -1.92
C GLN A 22 9.48 14.93 -1.40
N CYS A 23 8.51 14.56 -2.23
CA CYS A 23 7.59 13.50 -1.87
C CYS A 23 8.33 12.15 -1.91
N ILE A 24 8.50 11.52 -0.75
CA ILE A 24 8.97 10.13 -0.57
C ILE A 24 8.26 9.13 -1.51
N PHE A 25 7.13 9.50 -2.12
CA PHE A 25 6.35 8.71 -3.07
C PHE A 25 6.83 8.78 -4.54
N CYS A 26 7.67 9.73 -4.93
CA CYS A 26 8.06 9.97 -6.33
C CYS A 26 9.39 9.30 -6.76
N LEU A 27 10.08 8.54 -5.91
CA LEU A 27 11.31 7.87 -6.37
C LEU A 27 11.00 6.68 -7.31
N PRO A 28 11.72 6.54 -8.44
CA PRO A 28 11.44 5.52 -9.46
C PRO A 28 12.00 4.12 -9.18
N SER A 29 12.59 3.86 -8.01
CA SER A 29 13.31 2.61 -7.77
C SER A 29 12.78 1.86 -6.55
N SER A 30 12.25 0.68 -6.86
CA SER A 30 11.97 -0.44 -5.94
C SER A 30 10.69 -0.31 -5.12
N ILE A 31 9.86 -1.35 -5.25
CA ILE A 31 8.67 -1.74 -4.47
C ILE A 31 8.77 -1.47 -2.95
N HIS A 32 9.98 -1.29 -2.41
CA HIS A 32 10.26 -0.87 -1.05
C HIS A 32 9.54 0.42 -0.59
N ALA A 33 9.36 1.43 -1.45
CA ALA A 33 8.73 2.70 -1.06
C ALA A 33 7.22 2.58 -0.79
N VAL A 34 6.57 1.53 -1.30
CA VAL A 34 5.14 1.21 -1.07
C VAL A 34 4.86 0.92 0.42
N MET A 35 5.87 0.49 1.18
CA MET A 35 5.72 -0.02 2.54
C MET A 35 5.81 1.02 3.67
N ARG A 36 5.96 2.32 3.40
CA ARG A 36 6.13 3.33 4.48
C ARG A 36 4.83 4.05 4.88
N CYS A 37 3.73 3.82 4.16
CA CYS A 37 2.38 4.32 4.49
C CYS A 37 1.51 3.22 5.13
N ARG A 38 2.10 2.43 6.05
CA ARG A 38 1.69 1.05 6.35
C ARG A 38 1.10 0.81 7.76
N GLN A 39 1.33 1.71 8.72
CA GLN A 39 1.01 1.45 10.13
C GLN A 39 -0.50 1.33 10.43
N SER A 40 -1.34 2.25 9.95
CA SER A 40 -2.70 2.37 10.51
C SER A 40 -3.69 1.26 10.13
N MET A 41 -3.58 0.63 8.96
CA MET A 41 -4.56 -0.38 8.52
C MET A 41 -4.20 -1.82 8.92
N LEU A 42 -2.92 -2.10 9.16
CA LEU A 42 -2.46 -3.45 9.48
C LEU A 42 -2.55 -3.76 10.97
N ASP A 43 -2.51 -2.74 11.81
CA ASP A 43 -2.79 -2.87 13.25
C ASP A 43 -4.22 -3.36 13.48
N LEU A 44 -5.18 -3.00 12.61
CA LEU A 44 -6.57 -3.49 12.66
C LEU A 44 -6.69 -5.00 12.34
N ALA A 45 -5.79 -5.54 11.51
CA ALA A 45 -5.75 -6.96 11.17
C ALA A 45 -4.75 -7.76 12.04
N GLY A 46 -4.06 -7.09 12.97
CA GLY A 46 -3.02 -7.65 13.83
C GLY A 46 -1.84 -8.27 13.06
N HIS A 47 -1.62 -7.85 11.80
CA HIS A 47 -0.55 -8.40 10.97
C HIS A 47 0.62 -7.43 10.94
N ARG A 48 1.81 -7.90 11.34
CA ARG A 48 3.03 -7.11 11.19
C ARG A 48 3.72 -7.48 9.88
N PRO A 49 3.80 -6.52 8.95
CA PRO A 49 4.70 -6.52 7.81
C PRO A 49 6.06 -7.20 7.94
N ASP A 50 6.40 -8.15 7.07
CA ASP A 50 7.82 -8.42 6.78
C ASP A 50 8.40 -7.30 5.88
N GLN A 51 9.70 -7.02 6.06
CA GLN A 51 10.47 -6.11 5.21
C GLN A 51 10.91 -6.80 3.91
N ASP A 52 11.08 -8.13 3.95
CA ASP A 52 11.33 -8.94 2.77
C ASP A 52 9.99 -9.30 2.09
N TRP A 53 9.83 -8.84 0.85
CA TRP A 53 8.63 -9.10 0.05
C TRP A 53 8.39 -10.59 -0.21
N ASN A 54 9.43 -11.36 -0.51
CA ASN A 54 9.29 -12.79 -0.80
C ASN A 54 8.85 -13.53 0.47
N ARG A 55 9.41 -13.14 1.61
CA ARG A 55 9.02 -13.69 2.91
C ARG A 55 7.58 -13.32 3.27
N GLU A 56 7.17 -12.07 3.04
CA GLU A 56 5.79 -11.64 3.23
C GLU A 56 4.82 -12.44 2.34
N MET A 57 5.15 -12.64 1.07
CA MET A 57 4.35 -13.44 0.14
C MET A 57 4.18 -14.88 0.65
N ILE A 58 5.27 -15.50 1.11
CA ILE A 58 5.23 -16.84 1.71
C ILE A 58 4.38 -16.85 2.99
N ASN A 59 4.52 -15.85 3.86
CA ASN A 59 3.73 -15.73 5.09
C ASN A 59 2.23 -15.62 4.79
N MET A 60 1.86 -14.81 3.79
CA MET A 60 0.45 -14.64 3.39
C MET A 60 -0.12 -15.90 2.72
N GLN A 61 0.69 -16.68 2.01
CA GLN A 61 0.28 -17.97 1.45
C GLN A 61 0.12 -19.06 2.52
N ASN A 62 0.88 -18.98 3.61
CA ASN A 62 0.96 -20.00 4.65
C ASN A 62 0.33 -19.57 5.98
N LEU A 63 -0.69 -18.69 5.94
CA LEU A 63 -1.38 -18.22 7.14
C LEU A 63 -1.97 -19.39 7.94
N GLN A 64 -1.72 -19.35 9.25
CA GLN A 64 -2.24 -20.32 10.21
C GLN A 64 -3.36 -19.72 11.06
N GLY A 65 -4.17 -20.59 11.67
CA GLY A 65 -5.21 -20.21 12.63
C GLY A 65 -6.63 -20.27 12.07
N PRO A 66 -7.61 -19.66 12.75
CA PRO A 66 -9.01 -19.70 12.36
C PRO A 66 -9.27 -19.13 10.96
N ARG A 67 -10.08 -19.82 10.17
CA ARG A 67 -10.40 -19.47 8.76
C ARG A 67 -10.84 -18.02 8.59
N HIS A 68 -11.67 -17.48 9.48
CA HIS A 68 -12.14 -16.09 9.38
C HIS A 68 -10.99 -15.08 9.60
N LEU A 69 -10.04 -15.36 10.50
CA LEU A 69 -8.84 -14.53 10.68
C LEU A 69 -7.90 -14.60 9.48
N GLN A 70 -7.76 -15.77 8.86
CA GLN A 70 -6.97 -15.90 7.64
C GLN A 70 -7.57 -15.07 6.48
N ILE A 71 -8.89 -15.17 6.30
CA ILE A 71 -9.61 -14.45 5.23
C ILE A 71 -9.50 -12.94 5.43
N ILE A 72 -9.72 -12.43 6.65
CA ILE A 72 -9.66 -10.98 6.88
C ILE A 72 -8.24 -10.44 6.65
N ARG A 73 -7.21 -11.17 7.09
CA ARG A 73 -5.80 -10.81 6.85
C ARG A 73 -5.47 -10.76 5.36
N LEU A 74 -5.87 -11.79 4.61
CA LEU A 74 -5.68 -11.82 3.16
C LEU A 74 -6.42 -10.70 2.45
N LEU A 75 -7.69 -10.46 2.80
CA LEU A 75 -8.49 -9.38 2.21
C LEU A 75 -7.86 -8.02 2.47
N ALA A 76 -7.48 -7.74 3.71
CA ALA A 76 -6.84 -6.48 4.09
C ALA A 76 -5.52 -6.28 3.34
N TRP A 77 -4.67 -7.30 3.29
CA TRP A 77 -3.40 -7.26 2.58
C TRP A 77 -3.57 -7.05 1.07
N GLN A 78 -4.45 -7.82 0.42
CA GLN A 78 -4.73 -7.71 -1.02
C GLN A 78 -5.31 -6.34 -1.38
N CYS A 79 -6.28 -5.84 -0.62
CA CYS A 79 -6.88 -4.53 -0.87
C CYS A 79 -5.83 -3.42 -0.70
N THR A 80 -5.03 -3.49 0.35
CA THR A 80 -3.96 -2.51 0.61
C THR A 80 -2.97 -2.45 -0.56
N LEU A 81 -2.49 -3.61 -1.03
CA LEU A 81 -1.57 -3.68 -2.17
C LEU A 81 -2.19 -3.09 -3.43
N TYR A 82 -3.42 -3.50 -3.74
CA TYR A 82 -4.10 -3.02 -4.94
C TYR A 82 -4.29 -1.50 -4.92
N TYR A 83 -4.80 -0.94 -3.82
CA TYR A 83 -5.14 0.47 -3.76
C TYR A 83 -3.90 1.37 -3.71
N ILE A 84 -2.80 0.94 -3.07
CA ILE A 84 -1.54 1.69 -3.13
C ILE A 84 -0.96 1.64 -4.55
N TRP A 85 -0.96 0.48 -5.20
CA TRP A 85 -0.51 0.35 -6.58
C TRP A 85 -1.35 1.21 -7.54
N ALA A 86 -2.68 1.17 -7.41
CA ALA A 86 -3.59 1.93 -8.25
C ALA A 86 -3.39 3.44 -8.08
N GLU A 87 -3.14 3.89 -6.85
CA GLU A 87 -2.89 5.29 -6.57
C GLU A 87 -1.56 5.77 -7.16
N ARG A 88 -0.47 5.01 -6.98
CA ARG A 88 0.83 5.32 -7.59
C ARG A 88 0.73 5.40 -9.12
N ASN A 89 0.01 4.46 -9.73
CA ASN A 89 -0.20 4.47 -11.18
C ASN A 89 -1.06 5.66 -11.63
N SER A 90 -2.04 6.07 -10.82
CA SER A 90 -2.84 7.27 -11.07
C SER A 90 -1.98 8.53 -11.05
N ARG A 91 -1.04 8.65 -10.11
CA ARG A 91 -0.06 9.76 -10.09
C ARG A 91 0.81 9.75 -11.34
N LEU A 92 1.35 8.58 -11.70
CA LEU A 92 2.29 8.44 -12.82
C LEU A 92 1.66 8.71 -14.18
N HIS A 93 0.47 8.14 -14.44
CA HIS A 93 -0.14 8.18 -15.77
C HIS A 93 -1.19 9.27 -15.95
N ARG A 94 -1.76 9.78 -14.85
CA ARG A 94 -2.89 10.71 -14.90
C ARG A 94 -2.64 12.00 -14.13
N HIS A 95 -1.52 12.11 -13.40
CA HIS A 95 -1.26 13.21 -12.48
C HIS A 95 -2.40 13.45 -11.49
N ILE A 96 -3.16 12.41 -11.14
CA ILE A 96 -4.24 12.47 -10.15
C ILE A 96 -3.71 11.94 -8.83
N PHE A 97 -3.87 12.76 -7.79
CA PHE A 97 -3.39 12.51 -6.45
C PHE A 97 -4.57 12.27 -5.52
N LYS A 98 -4.57 11.16 -4.78
CA LYS A 98 -5.58 10.91 -3.76
C LYS A 98 -5.00 11.14 -2.36
N PRO A 99 -5.76 11.78 -1.45
CA PRO A 99 -5.32 11.88 -0.07
C PRO A 99 -5.29 10.49 0.58
N PRO A 100 -4.34 10.22 1.51
CA PRO A 100 -4.20 8.93 2.15
C PRO A 100 -5.50 8.42 2.79
N ASP A 101 -6.24 9.29 3.48
CA ASP A 101 -7.50 8.94 4.14
C ASP A 101 -8.56 8.44 3.15
N SER A 102 -8.61 9.00 1.94
CA SER A 102 -9.51 8.51 0.90
C SER A 102 -9.15 7.10 0.44
N ILE A 103 -7.86 6.75 0.40
CA ILE A 103 -7.40 5.41 0.06
C ILE A 103 -7.80 4.43 1.17
N VAL A 104 -7.61 4.80 2.43
CA VAL A 104 -8.03 4.01 3.60
C VAL A 104 -9.53 3.75 3.53
N MET A 105 -10.34 4.80 3.38
CA MET A 105 -11.80 4.66 3.25
C MET A 105 -12.22 3.73 2.11
N GLN A 106 -11.55 3.81 0.95
CA GLN A 106 -11.81 2.91 -0.19
C GLN A 106 -11.48 1.45 0.17
N ILE A 107 -10.36 1.20 0.84
CA ILE A 107 -9.97 -0.13 1.31
C ILE A 107 -11.01 -0.67 2.28
N GLU A 108 -11.38 0.09 3.32
CA GLU A 108 -12.37 -0.34 4.30
C GLU A 108 -13.74 -0.63 3.66
N ALA A 109 -14.20 0.25 2.76
CA ALA A 109 -15.46 0.06 2.06
C ALA A 109 -15.44 -1.21 1.19
N THR A 110 -14.30 -1.47 0.53
CA THR A 110 -14.11 -2.68 -0.28
C THR A 110 -14.14 -3.92 0.59
N ILE A 111 -13.45 -3.93 1.73
CA ILE A 111 -13.45 -5.06 2.67
C ILE A 111 -14.86 -5.33 3.19
N ARG A 112 -15.58 -4.31 3.68
CA ARG A 112 -16.97 -4.47 4.14
C ARG A 112 -17.88 -5.00 3.03
N SER A 113 -17.74 -4.49 1.81
CA SER A 113 -18.51 -4.97 0.65
C SER A 113 -18.22 -6.44 0.33
N LYS A 114 -16.95 -6.86 0.38
CA LYS A 114 -16.55 -8.27 0.19
C LYS A 114 -17.11 -9.18 1.28
N ILE A 115 -17.11 -8.75 2.54
CA ILE A 115 -17.69 -9.53 3.66
C ILE A 115 -19.22 -9.61 3.51
N SER A 116 -19.89 -8.52 3.13
CA SER A 116 -21.32 -8.50 2.85
C SER A 116 -21.71 -9.49 1.75
N ALA A 117 -20.93 -9.55 0.67
CA ALA A 117 -21.18 -10.49 -0.44
C ALA A 117 -21.08 -11.98 -0.02
N LEU A 118 -20.42 -12.29 1.12
CA LEU A 118 -20.36 -13.64 1.67
C LEU A 118 -21.60 -14.00 2.50
N ARG A 119 -22.46 -13.04 2.84
CA ARG A 119 -23.61 -13.24 3.74
C ARG A 119 -24.59 -14.26 3.20
N ASP A 120 -24.90 -14.19 1.91
CA ASP A 120 -25.89 -15.08 1.28
C ASP A 120 -25.39 -16.53 1.18
N ARG A 121 -24.07 -16.72 1.01
CA ARG A 121 -23.45 -18.04 0.87
C ARG A 121 -23.08 -18.67 2.22
N SER A 122 -22.66 -17.85 3.17
CA SER A 122 -22.08 -18.29 4.44
C SER A 122 -22.33 -17.26 5.55
N PRO A 123 -23.56 -17.18 6.08
CA PRO A 123 -23.94 -16.14 7.02
C PRO A 123 -23.11 -16.19 8.31
N ARG A 124 -22.80 -17.39 8.82
CA ARG A 124 -21.94 -17.56 10.01
C ARG A 124 -20.54 -16.99 9.80
N LEU A 125 -19.93 -17.27 8.64
CA LEU A 125 -18.60 -16.76 8.30
C LEU A 125 -18.60 -15.24 8.14
N SER A 126 -19.60 -14.70 7.43
CA SER A 126 -19.77 -13.25 7.28
C SER A 126 -19.91 -12.55 8.64
N SER A 127 -20.72 -13.10 9.55
CA SER A 127 -20.83 -12.57 10.92
C SER A 127 -19.51 -12.62 11.69
N SER A 128 -18.76 -13.73 11.63
CA SER A 128 -17.44 -13.80 12.28
C SER A 128 -16.43 -12.81 11.68
N LEU A 129 -16.47 -12.59 10.37
CA LEU A 129 -15.60 -11.62 9.69
C LEU A 129 -15.94 -10.18 10.10
N PHE A 130 -17.24 -9.83 10.13
CA PHE A 130 -17.67 -8.52 10.61
C PHE A 130 -17.34 -8.30 12.08
N ALA A 131 -17.49 -9.32 12.92
CA ALA A 131 -17.12 -9.23 14.33
C ALA A 131 -15.64 -8.87 14.50
N VAL A 132 -14.75 -9.48 13.71
CA VAL A 132 -13.31 -9.16 13.76
C VAL A 132 -13.01 -7.79 13.14
N TRP A 133 -13.68 -7.42 12.05
CA TRP A 133 -13.43 -6.14 11.38
C TRP A 133 -13.90 -4.91 12.18
N ASN A 134 -14.95 -5.08 12.99
CA ASN A 134 -15.52 -4.02 13.80
C ASN A 134 -15.05 -4.05 15.28
N ALA A 135 -14.17 -4.99 15.64
CA ALA A 135 -13.59 -5.10 16.98
C ALA A 135 -12.51 -4.04 17.21
#